data_AF-A0A8C5WMZ3-F1
#
_entry.id   AF-A0A8C5WMZ3-F1
#
_cell.length_a   1.000
_cell.length_b   1.000
_cell.length_c   1.000
_cell.angle_alpha   90.00
_cell.angle_beta   90.00
_cell.angle_gamma   90.00
#
_symmetry.space_group_name_H-M   'P 1'
#
loop_
_entity.id
_entity.type
_entity.pdbx_description
1 polymer ?
#
loop_
_entity_poly.entity_id
_entity_poly.type
_entity_poly.pdbx_seq_one_letter_code
_entity_poly.pdbx_strand_id
1 'polypeptide(L)'
;MALEMDPLLHALSYFRRRKFQLCSDLCSQVLEKEPGDQAAWCLKMRALTEMVYVDEIEVDQEGIAEMMLDENAIAQVARKLHLYLLQNILQERWDALGGLCRVIPLT
;
A
#
# COMPACT_ATOMS: atom_id res chain seq x y z
N MET A 1 -20.94 -48.28 3.42
CA MET A 1 -21.18 -46.99 2.74
C MET A 1 -19.85 -46.26 2.73
N ALA A 2 -19.21 -46.13 1.56
CA ALA A 2 -18.01 -45.30 1.46
C ALA A 2 -18.44 -43.85 1.67
N LEU A 3 -17.88 -43.17 2.68
CA LEU A 3 -18.04 -41.74 2.83
C LEU A 3 -17.12 -41.09 1.81
N GLU A 4 -17.63 -40.88 0.60
CA GLU A 4 -16.97 -40.03 -0.38
C GLU A 4 -16.78 -38.64 0.25
N MET A 5 -15.55 -38.14 0.19
CA MET A 5 -15.23 -36.85 0.78
C MET A 5 -15.89 -35.74 -0.03
N ASP A 6 -16.63 -34.87 0.63
CA ASP A 6 -17.34 -33.78 -0.03
C ASP A 6 -16.35 -32.88 -0.80
N PRO A 7 -16.50 -32.74 -2.13
CA PRO A 7 -15.57 -31.98 -2.95
C PRO A 7 -15.50 -30.50 -2.53
N LEU A 8 -16.59 -29.91 -2.05
CA LEU A 8 -16.62 -28.51 -1.63
C LEU A 8 -15.81 -28.32 -0.34
N LEU A 9 -15.97 -29.19 0.66
CA LEU A 9 -15.14 -29.21 1.87
C LEU A 9 -13.66 -29.42 1.56
N HIS A 10 -13.33 -30.26 0.57
CA HIS A 10 -11.96 -30.48 0.14
C HIS A 10 -11.35 -29.23 -0.52
N ALA A 11 -12.11 -28.54 -1.39
CA ALA A 11 -11.71 -27.26 -1.98
C ALA A 11 -11.49 -26.18 -0.91
N LEU A 12 -12.37 -26.08 0.09
CA LEU A 12 -12.21 -25.18 1.23
C LEU A 12 -10.93 -25.47 2.02
N SER A 13 -10.56 -26.74 2.19
CA SER A 13 -9.29 -27.11 2.80
C SER A 13 -8.09 -26.63 1.98
N TYR A 14 -8.15 -26.65 0.65
CA TYR A 14 -7.08 -26.11 -0.20
C TYR A 14 -7.00 -24.59 -0.10
N PHE A 15 -8.13 -23.90 -0.12
CA PHE A 15 -8.19 -22.44 0.05
C PHE A 15 -7.54 -21.99 1.36
N ARG A 16 -7.88 -22.64 2.49
CA ARG A 16 -7.29 -22.33 3.81
C ARG A 16 -5.78 -22.56 3.87
N ARG A 17 -5.25 -23.46 3.05
CA ARG A 17 -3.81 -23.76 2.94
C ARG A 17 -3.11 -22.89 1.89
N ARG A 18 -3.78 -21.86 1.36
CA ARG A 18 -3.30 -20.97 0.28
C ARG A 18 -2.94 -21.71 -1.01
N LYS A 19 -3.51 -22.90 -1.24
CA LYS A 19 -3.33 -23.68 -2.48
C LYS A 19 -4.42 -23.29 -3.48
N PHE A 20 -4.35 -22.06 -3.97
CA PHE A 20 -5.45 -21.46 -4.73
C PHE A 20 -5.69 -22.08 -6.11
N GLN A 21 -4.64 -22.49 -6.83
CA GLN A 21 -4.83 -23.19 -8.12
C GLN A 21 -5.63 -24.49 -7.95
N LEU A 22 -5.19 -25.36 -7.03
CA LEU A 22 -5.88 -26.62 -6.75
C LEU A 22 -7.33 -26.40 -6.30
N CYS A 23 -7.60 -25.33 -5.55
CA CYS A 23 -8.95 -24.94 -5.16
C CYS A 23 -9.79 -24.55 -6.38
N SER A 24 -9.26 -23.70 -7.27
CA SER A 24 -9.94 -23.27 -8.50
C SER A 24 -10.25 -24.44 -9.43
N ASP A 25 -9.32 -25.37 -9.59
CA ASP A 25 -9.49 -26.56 -10.45
C ASP A 25 -10.61 -27.46 -9.93
N LEU A 26 -10.62 -27.73 -8.62
CA LEU A 26 -11.69 -28.51 -7.96
C LEU A 26 -13.04 -27.81 -8.05
N CYS A 27 -13.12 -26.51 -7.79
CA CYS A 27 -14.36 -25.77 -7.94
C CYS A 27 -14.85 -25.77 -9.40
N SER A 28 -13.95 -25.81 -10.39
CA SER A 28 -14.33 -25.93 -11.80
C SER A 28 -14.99 -27.27 -12.09
N GLN A 29 -14.45 -28.37 -11.55
CA GLN A 29 -15.05 -29.70 -11.67
C GLN A 29 -16.41 -29.81 -10.98
N VAL A 30 -16.61 -29.10 -9.86
CA VAL A 30 -17.91 -29.03 -9.18
C VAL A 30 -18.92 -28.26 -10.03
N LEU A 31 -18.54 -27.10 -10.56
CA LEU A 31 -19.40 -26.26 -11.40
C LEU A 31 -19.75 -26.89 -12.76
N GLU A 32 -18.88 -27.74 -13.31
CA GLU A 32 -19.19 -28.54 -14.50
C GLU A 32 -20.32 -29.53 -14.26
N LYS A 33 -20.43 -30.06 -13.04
CA LYS A 33 -21.51 -30.98 -12.64
C LYS A 33 -22.78 -30.22 -12.27
N GLU A 34 -22.64 -29.17 -11.48
CA GLU A 34 -23.74 -28.34 -11.00
C GLU A 34 -23.43 -26.85 -11.18
N PRO A 35 -23.83 -26.25 -12.32
CA PRO A 35 -23.50 -24.85 -12.63
C PRO A 35 -24.23 -23.84 -11.74
N GLY A 36 -25.24 -24.28 -10.97
CA GLY A 36 -26.02 -23.45 -10.05
C GLY A 36 -25.44 -23.34 -8.65
N ASP A 37 -24.35 -24.05 -8.33
CA ASP A 37 -23.74 -24.00 -7.00
C ASP A 37 -23.02 -22.66 -6.77
N GLN A 38 -23.72 -21.74 -6.09
CA GLN A 38 -23.21 -20.43 -5.72
C GLN A 38 -22.01 -20.53 -4.76
N ALA A 39 -21.95 -21.56 -3.91
CA ALA A 39 -20.86 -21.71 -2.95
C ALA A 39 -19.54 -22.06 -3.67
N ALA A 40 -19.58 -23.02 -4.59
CA ALA A 40 -18.44 -23.36 -5.43
C ALA A 40 -18.00 -22.17 -6.31
N TRP A 41 -18.95 -21.41 -6.86
CA TRP A 41 -18.67 -20.22 -7.66
C TRP A 41 -17.97 -19.13 -6.85
N CYS A 42 -18.51 -18.77 -5.69
CA CYS A 42 -17.92 -17.77 -4.80
C CYS A 42 -16.52 -18.21 -4.34
N LEU A 43 -16.34 -19.49 -4.00
CA LEU A 43 -15.04 -20.01 -3.57
C LEU A 43 -14.00 -19.94 -4.70
N LYS A 44 -14.38 -20.26 -5.94
CA LYS A 44 -13.51 -20.13 -7.12
C LYS A 44 -13.10 -18.68 -7.36
N MET A 45 -14.06 -17.74 -7.35
CA MET A 45 -13.76 -16.32 -7.55
C MET A 45 -12.80 -15.80 -6.49
N ARG A 46 -13.01 -16.15 -5.22
CA ARG A 46 -12.10 -15.78 -4.13
C ARG A 46 -10.71 -16.39 -4.31
N ALA A 47 -10.61 -17.65 -4.71
CA ALA A 47 -9.31 -18.27 -4.98
C ALA A 47 -8.55 -17.53 -6.10
N LEU A 48 -9.23 -17.10 -7.17
CA LEU A 48 -8.61 -16.37 -8.27
C LEU A 48 -8.16 -14.96 -7.89
N THR A 49 -8.95 -14.22 -7.09
CA THR A 49 -8.55 -12.89 -6.63
C THR A 49 -7.39 -12.96 -5.65
N GLU A 50 -7.37 -13.94 -4.76
CA GLU A 50 -6.28 -14.15 -3.79
C GLU A 50 -4.97 -14.59 -4.44
N MET A 51 -5.00 -15.20 -5.62
CA MET A 51 -3.79 -15.52 -6.38
C MET A 51 -3.04 -14.29 -6.88
N VAL A 52 -3.77 -13.21 -7.15
CA VAL A 52 -3.23 -11.95 -7.71
C VAL A 52 -3.38 -10.81 -6.71
N TYR A 53 -3.71 -11.14 -5.45
CA TYR A 53 -3.89 -10.13 -4.42
C TYR A 53 -2.55 -9.51 -4.07
N VAL A 54 -2.48 -8.19 -4.24
CA VAL A 54 -1.37 -7.34 -3.82
C VAL A 54 -1.95 -6.34 -2.81
N ASP A 55 -1.24 -6.12 -1.70
CA ASP A 55 -1.66 -5.16 -0.69
C ASP A 55 -1.65 -3.75 -1.28
N GLU A 56 -2.77 -3.05 -1.21
CA GLU A 56 -2.93 -1.71 -1.77
C GLU A 56 -1.96 -0.69 -1.14
N ILE A 57 -1.56 -0.91 0.13
CA ILE A 57 -0.59 -0.05 0.83
C ILE A 57 0.81 -0.15 0.21
N GLU A 58 1.16 -1.28 -0.40
CA GLU A 58 2.45 -1.44 -1.07
C GLU A 58 2.43 -0.93 -2.51
N VAL A 59 1.24 -0.64 -3.07
CA VAL A 59 1.05 -0.19 -4.47
C VAL A 59 0.83 1.32 -4.49
N ASP A 60 1.78 2.09 -3.97
CA ASP A 60 1.83 3.54 -4.17
C ASP A 60 2.45 3.82 -5.56
N GLN A 61 1.66 3.63 -6.62
CA GLN A 61 2.04 4.03 -7.99
C GLN A 61 1.46 5.41 -8.32
N GLU A 62 2.24 6.46 -8.09
CA GLU A 62 1.90 7.81 -8.57
C GLU A 62 2.16 7.92 -10.08
N GLY A 63 1.13 8.23 -10.85
CA GLY A 63 1.23 8.46 -12.29
C GLY A 63 1.79 9.85 -12.63
N ILE A 64 2.33 10.04 -13.84
CA ILE A 64 2.86 11.34 -14.30
C ILE A 64 1.77 12.43 -14.26
N ALA A 65 0.52 12.07 -14.55
CA ALA A 65 -0.61 13.00 -14.47
C ALA A 65 -0.88 13.44 -13.02
N GLU A 66 -0.80 12.52 -12.06
CA GLU A 66 -0.92 12.82 -10.64
C GLU A 66 0.25 13.70 -10.19
N MET A 67 1.49 13.38 -10.56
CA MET A 67 2.65 14.21 -10.17
C MET A 67 2.64 15.63 -10.74
N MET A 68 2.10 15.84 -11.96
CA MET A 68 2.20 17.12 -12.67
C MET A 68 0.94 17.99 -12.57
N LEU A 69 -0.24 17.39 -12.38
CA LEU A 69 -1.53 18.08 -12.34
C LEU A 69 -2.21 17.98 -10.97
N ASP A 70 -1.52 17.48 -9.93
CA ASP A 70 -2.09 17.46 -8.59
C ASP A 70 -2.17 18.86 -7.97
N GLU A 71 -3.38 19.42 -8.00
CA GLU A 71 -3.75 20.68 -7.35
C GLU A 71 -4.25 20.47 -5.89
N ASN A 72 -4.18 19.26 -5.34
CA ASN A 72 -4.67 18.97 -3.99
C ASN A 72 -3.78 19.58 -2.89
N ALA A 73 -2.57 20.04 -3.24
CA ALA A 73 -1.70 20.81 -2.37
C ALA A 73 -2.20 22.26 -2.18
N ILE A 74 -2.80 22.54 -1.02
CA ILE A 74 -3.29 23.88 -0.63
C ILE A 74 -2.16 24.93 -0.63
N ALA A 75 -0.92 24.53 -0.34
CA ALA A 75 0.23 25.42 -0.26
C ALA A 75 1.29 25.04 -1.30
N GLN A 76 1.45 25.88 -2.33
CA GLN A 76 2.52 25.74 -3.34
C GLN A 76 3.93 25.98 -2.75
N VAL A 77 4.00 26.67 -1.62
CA VAL A 77 5.23 26.88 -0.86
C VAL A 77 4.95 26.50 0.59
N ALA A 78 5.50 25.36 1.03
CA ALA A 78 5.63 25.08 2.45
C ALA A 78 6.38 26.26 3.07
N ARG A 79 5.76 26.96 4.02
CA ARG A 79 6.36 28.15 4.63
C ARG A 79 7.71 27.80 5.24
N LYS A 80 8.81 28.07 4.53
CA LYS A 80 10.20 28.10 5.01
C LYS A 80 10.46 29.23 6.04
N LEU A 81 9.39 29.81 6.61
CA LEU A 81 9.47 30.93 7.55
C LEU A 81 10.18 30.56 8.85
N HIS A 82 10.34 29.27 9.19
CA HIS A 82 11.06 28.90 10.40
C HIS A 82 12.58 29.08 10.28
N LEU A 83 13.17 28.89 9.09
CA LEU A 83 14.62 29.07 8.89
C LEU A 83 15.00 30.54 8.67
N TYR A 84 14.22 31.30 7.89
CA TYR A 84 14.52 32.71 7.64
C TYR A 84 14.25 33.62 8.85
N LEU A 85 13.20 33.37 9.65
CA LEU A 85 12.99 34.15 10.88
C LEU A 85 14.04 33.82 11.93
N LEU A 86 14.43 32.56 12.12
CA LEU A 86 15.50 32.23 13.05
C LEU A 86 16.85 32.79 12.58
N GLN A 87 17.14 32.78 11.28
CA GLN A 87 18.36 33.37 10.74
C GLN A 87 18.37 34.90 10.90
N ASN A 88 17.24 35.58 10.69
CA ASN A 88 17.11 37.01 10.92
C ASN A 88 17.16 37.38 12.42
N ILE A 89 16.48 36.64 13.29
CA ILE A 89 16.51 36.87 14.75
C ILE A 89 17.91 36.59 15.31
N LEU A 90 18.59 35.55 14.82
CA LEU A 90 19.97 35.26 15.22
C LEU A 90 20.93 36.34 14.70
N GLN A 91 20.74 36.84 13.47
CA GLN A 91 21.55 37.92 12.91
C GLN A 91 21.36 39.23 13.70
N GLU A 92 20.11 39.63 13.97
CA GLU A 92 19.79 40.81 14.79
C GLU A 92 20.37 40.70 16.20
N ARG A 93 20.37 39.50 16.80
CA ARG A 93 20.95 39.26 18.12
C ARG A 93 22.48 39.26 18.11
N TRP A 94 23.12 38.87 17.00
CA TRP A 94 24.57 38.98 16.80
C TRP A 94 25.01 40.44 16.59
N ASP A 95 24.23 41.23 15.85
CA ASP A 95 24.50 42.65 15.59
C ASP A 95 24.27 43.50 16.86
N ALA A 96 23.24 43.18 17.66
CA ALA A 96 22.98 43.83 18.96
C ALA A 96 24.06 43.56 20.03
N LEU A 97 24.83 42.47 19.90
CA LEU A 97 25.96 42.15 20.77
C LEU A 97 27.30 42.74 20.29
N GLY A 98 27.29 43.59 19.26
CA GLY A 98 28.44 44.42 18.90
C GLY A 98 29.62 43.67 18.29
N GLY A 99 29.40 42.55 17.60
CA GLY A 99 30.41 41.94 16.72
C GLY A 99 31.75 41.55 17.37
N LEU A 100 31.75 41.24 18.67
CA LEU A 100 32.99 41.03 19.44
C LEU A 100 33.64 39.64 19.30
N CYS A 101 33.02 38.69 18.60
CA CYS A 101 33.69 37.44 18.23
C CYS A 101 34.34 37.58 16.86
N ARG A 102 35.51 38.22 16.80
CA ARG A 102 36.46 37.96 15.71
C ARG A 102 36.77 36.47 15.72
N VAL A 103 36.47 35.82 14.60
CA VAL A 103 36.97 34.51 14.20
C VAL A 103 38.46 34.47 14.54
N ILE A 104 38.85 33.62 15.49
CA ILE A 104 40.24 33.19 15.65
C ILE A 104 40.50 32.27 14.44
N PRO A 105 41.38 32.62 13.49
CA PRO A 105 41.77 31.68 12.47
C PRO A 105 42.64 30.62 13.15
N LEU A 106 42.22 29.35 13.04
CA LEU A 106 43.03 28.19 13.40
C LEU A 106 44.24 28.16 12.45
N THR A 107 45.43 28.42 12.99
CA THR A 107 46.72 27.89 12.51
C THR A 107 47.33 27.06 13.62
#